data_AF-A0A4Q4TWB7-F1
#
_entry.id   AF-A0A4Q4TWB7-F1
#
_cell.length_a   1.000
_cell.length_b   1.000
_cell.length_c   1.000
_cell.angle_alpha   90.00
_cell.angle_beta   90.00
_cell.angle_gamma   90.00
#
_symmetry.space_group_name_H-M   'P 1'
#
loop_
_entity.id
_entity.type
_entity.pdbx_description
1 polymer ?
#
loop_
_entity_poly.entity_id
_entity_poly.type
_entity_poly.pdbx_seq_one_letter_code
_entity_poly.pdbx_strand_id
1 'polypeptide(L)'
;MDTFPPAIDLSQTPLAAHPSGIPPNFADPPSLIAAVQAIGITLGLISFALVVLRLAICYQVKRPIGLDDGMDTTRFNCGPVLIDHGSVCVVIAFVLAAGYTGISCSLDKVTRHAWDTPLSFLDAAYLKKLFVTSLFYGPMLFFAKASILFLYYRAFHPERWLRIATPGLVQAGMNMAADVTIFLLPLPIIAKLHIPMGKKIALAGVFATGVL
;
A
#
# COMPACT_ATOMS: atom_id res chain seq x y z
N MET A 1 -0.17 24.28 44.73
CA MET A 1 0.86 23.42 44.12
C MET A 1 0.13 22.24 43.56
N ASP A 2 -0.19 22.32 42.26
CA ASP A 2 -0.90 21.28 41.55
C ASP A 2 -0.02 20.04 41.52
N THR A 3 -0.35 19.07 42.37
CA THR A 3 0.27 17.74 42.32
C THR A 3 -0.21 17.10 41.04
N PHE A 4 0.51 17.36 39.94
CA PHE A 4 0.44 16.53 38.75
C PHE A 4 0.49 15.08 39.22
N PRO A 5 -0.41 14.19 38.73
CA PRO A 5 -0.34 12.77 39.06
C PRO A 5 1.09 12.28 38.81
N PRO A 6 1.61 11.35 39.63
CA PRO A 6 2.99 10.88 39.51
C PRO A 6 3.28 10.60 38.05
N ALA A 7 4.32 11.24 37.51
CA ALA A 7 4.67 11.15 36.10
C ALA A 7 4.66 9.67 35.70
N ILE A 8 3.62 9.28 34.96
CA ILE A 8 3.43 7.89 34.56
C ILE A 8 4.62 7.56 33.68
N ASP A 9 5.47 6.65 34.15
CA ASP A 9 6.64 6.23 33.40
C ASP A 9 6.18 5.52 32.13
N LEU A 10 6.24 6.22 31.01
CA LEU A 10 5.83 5.77 29.68
C LEU A 10 6.62 4.54 29.20
N SER A 11 7.76 4.24 29.85
CA SER A 11 8.56 3.06 29.56
C SER A 11 8.05 1.79 30.24
N GLN A 12 7.20 1.93 31.28
CA GLN A 12 6.62 0.81 32.03
C GLN A 12 5.12 0.61 31.75
N THR A 13 4.51 1.49 30.96
CA THR A 13 3.13 1.33 30.52
C THR A 13 3.04 0.57 29.20
N PRO A 14 2.35 -0.58 29.16
CA PRO A 14 2.15 -1.33 27.93
C PRO A 14 1.13 -0.63 27.02
N LEU A 15 1.27 -0.81 25.71
CA LEU A 15 0.33 -0.26 24.72
C LEU A 15 -1.07 -0.90 24.81
N ALA A 16 -1.16 -2.16 25.25
CA ALA A 16 -2.42 -2.88 25.44
C ALA A 16 -2.39 -3.75 26.71
N ALA A 17 -3.57 -4.08 27.25
CA ALA A 17 -3.68 -4.99 28.38
C ALA A 17 -3.36 -6.43 27.96
N HIS A 18 -2.62 -7.16 28.81
CA HIS A 18 -2.32 -8.56 28.57
C HIS A 18 -3.61 -9.40 28.71
N PRO A 19 -4.00 -10.21 27.70
CA PRO A 19 -5.27 -10.93 27.72
C PRO A 19 -5.40 -11.96 28.85
N SER A 20 -4.28 -12.54 29.31
CA SER A 20 -4.25 -13.45 30.47
C SER A 20 -3.91 -12.78 31.82
N GLY A 21 -3.79 -11.45 31.88
CA GLY A 21 -3.51 -10.71 33.12
C GLY A 21 -2.11 -10.86 33.71
N ILE A 22 -1.19 -11.52 32.99
CA ILE A 22 0.23 -11.65 33.37
C ILE A 22 0.93 -10.29 33.17
N PRO A 23 1.90 -9.90 34.02
CA PRO A 23 2.66 -8.67 33.84
C PRO A 23 3.38 -8.65 32.48
N PRO A 24 3.44 -7.49 31.79
CA PRO A 24 4.17 -7.31 30.53
C PRO A 24 5.64 -7.72 30.62
N ASN A 25 6.15 -8.41 29.61
CA ASN A 25 7.56 -8.78 29.55
C ASN A 25 8.33 -7.82 28.63
N PHE A 26 8.92 -6.77 29.21
CA PHE A 26 9.69 -5.77 28.45
C PHE A 26 11.16 -6.16 28.22
N ALA A 27 11.70 -7.12 28.98
CA ALA A 27 13.11 -7.51 28.94
C ALA A 27 13.41 -8.45 27.76
N ASP A 28 12.67 -9.56 27.64
CA ASP A 28 12.87 -10.59 26.62
C ASP A 28 11.54 -11.06 25.99
N PRO A 29 10.83 -10.19 25.26
CA PRO A 29 9.57 -10.58 24.64
C PRO A 29 9.79 -11.49 23.44
N PRO A 30 8.92 -12.50 23.22
CA PRO A 30 8.94 -13.31 22.01
C PRO A 30 8.68 -12.42 20.77
N SER A 31 9.61 -12.40 19.82
CA SER A 31 9.50 -11.59 18.60
C SER A 31 8.83 -12.36 17.46
N LEU A 32 7.79 -11.79 16.84
CA LEU A 32 7.12 -12.39 15.67
C LEU A 32 7.78 -11.97 14.34
N ILE A 33 8.87 -11.22 14.40
CA ILE A 33 9.42 -10.51 13.26
C ILE A 33 9.91 -11.44 12.14
N ALA A 34 10.58 -12.54 12.51
CA ALA A 34 11.09 -13.51 11.56
C ALA A 34 9.94 -14.17 10.77
N ALA A 35 8.80 -14.42 11.43
CA ALA A 35 7.62 -14.97 10.77
C ALA A 35 6.98 -13.95 9.82
N VAL A 36 6.83 -12.69 10.24
CA VAL A 36 6.27 -11.61 9.40
C VAL A 36 7.15 -11.36 8.17
N GLN A 37 8.47 -11.31 8.36
CA GLN A 37 9.43 -11.15 7.26
C GLN A 37 9.42 -12.36 6.33
N ALA A 38 9.37 -13.59 6.84
CA ALA A 38 9.29 -14.79 6.03
C ALA A 38 8.04 -14.81 5.14
N ILE A 39 6.88 -14.44 5.69
CA ILE A 39 5.63 -14.33 4.91
C ILE A 39 5.76 -13.25 3.83
N GLY A 40 6.29 -12.07 4.18
CA GLY A 40 6.51 -10.98 3.23
C GLY A 40 7.44 -11.37 2.07
N ILE A 41 8.56 -12.04 2.36
CA ILE A 41 9.54 -12.48 1.36
C ILE A 41 8.94 -13.56 0.46
N THR A 42 8.27 -14.57 1.04
CA THR A 42 7.66 -15.66 0.27
C THR A 42 6.58 -15.14 -0.68
N LEU A 43 5.67 -14.30 -0.19
CA LEU A 43 4.66 -13.65 -1.03
C LEU A 43 5.30 -12.73 -2.10
N GLY A 44 6.36 -12.02 -1.75
CA GLY A 44 7.13 -11.20 -2.67
C GLY A 44 7.75 -12.01 -3.82
N LEU A 45 8.34 -13.16 -3.53
CA LEU A 45 8.91 -14.07 -4.53
C LEU A 45 7.84 -14.66 -5.46
N ILE A 46 6.71 -15.09 -4.90
CA ILE A 46 5.57 -15.59 -5.67
C ILE A 46 5.06 -14.48 -6.60
N SER A 47 4.89 -13.26 -6.07
CA SER A 47 4.46 -12.10 -6.87
C SER A 47 5.45 -11.82 -8.00
N PHE A 48 6.76 -11.80 -7.72
CA PHE A 48 7.80 -11.59 -8.73
C PHE A 48 7.73 -12.63 -9.85
N ALA A 49 7.60 -13.92 -9.51
CA ALA A 49 7.49 -14.98 -10.49
C ALA A 49 6.26 -14.81 -11.41
N LEU A 50 5.10 -14.44 -10.84
CA LEU A 50 3.88 -14.18 -11.61
C LEU A 50 4.01 -12.95 -12.51
N VAL A 51 4.68 -11.89 -12.04
CA VAL A 51 4.95 -10.68 -12.85
C VAL A 51 5.86 -11.00 -14.03
N VAL A 52 6.95 -11.73 -13.79
CA VAL A 52 7.88 -12.16 -14.85
C VAL A 52 7.18 -13.06 -15.85
N LEU A 53 6.38 -14.04 -15.39
CA LEU A 53 5.57 -14.90 -16.26
C LEU A 53 4.63 -14.07 -17.12
N ARG A 54 3.93 -13.10 -16.53
CA ARG A 54 2.99 -12.22 -17.26
C ARG A 54 3.72 -11.37 -18.32
N LEU A 55 4.88 -10.80 -17.99
CA LEU A 55 5.69 -10.03 -18.92
C LEU A 55 6.24 -10.92 -20.05
N ALA A 56 6.68 -12.14 -19.73
CA ALA A 56 7.17 -13.12 -20.71
C ALA A 56 6.07 -13.55 -21.67
N ILE A 57 4.85 -13.83 -21.19
CA ILE A 57 3.69 -14.14 -22.04
C ILE A 57 3.37 -12.95 -22.94
N CYS A 58 3.30 -11.73 -22.40
CA CYS A 58 3.05 -10.52 -23.20
C CYS A 58 4.13 -10.26 -24.25
N TYR A 59 5.39 -10.60 -23.94
CA TYR A 59 6.50 -10.51 -24.88
C TYR A 59 6.42 -11.57 -25.98
N GLN A 60 6.09 -12.82 -25.63
CA GLN A 60 5.96 -13.92 -26.59
C GLN A 60 4.73 -13.77 -27.50
N VAL A 61 3.62 -13.22 -26.99
CA VAL A 61 2.41 -12.94 -27.78
C VAL A 61 2.63 -11.78 -28.76
N LYS A 62 3.63 -10.91 -28.56
CA LYS A 62 4.05 -9.85 -29.48
C LYS A 62 5.06 -10.31 -30.54
N ARG A 63 4.95 -11.55 -31.03
CA ARG A 63 5.63 -11.88 -32.28
C ARG A 63 4.96 -11.07 -33.40
N PRO A 64 5.72 -10.25 -34.16
CA PRO A 64 5.17 -9.59 -35.33
C PRO A 64 4.76 -10.69 -36.32
N ILE A 65 3.46 -10.89 -36.49
CA ILE A 65 2.97 -11.52 -37.70
C ILE A 65 3.28 -10.50 -38.81
N GLY A 66 3.96 -10.99 -39.85
CA GLY A 66 4.65 -10.17 -40.83
C GLY A 66 3.80 -9.05 -41.44
N LEU A 67 4.51 -7.99 -41.82
CA LEU A 67 4.16 -6.98 -42.82
C LEU A 67 2.86 -7.26 -43.57
N ASP A 68 1.73 -6.72 -43.11
CA ASP A 68 0.71 -6.12 -43.99
C ASP A 68 -0.41 -5.43 -43.19
N ASP A 69 -1.00 -4.44 -43.86
CA ASP A 69 -2.30 -3.81 -43.59
C ASP A 69 -2.39 -2.76 -42.47
N GLY A 70 -2.04 -1.54 -42.86
CA GLY A 70 -3.09 -0.55 -43.19
C GLY A 70 -4.07 -0.15 -42.09
N MET A 71 -3.82 1.04 -41.54
CA MET A 71 -4.85 2.05 -41.26
C MET A 71 -5.98 1.66 -40.28
N ASP A 72 -5.77 1.92 -38.98
CA ASP A 72 -6.88 2.30 -38.11
C ASP A 72 -6.49 3.48 -37.20
N THR A 73 -6.78 4.67 -37.72
CA THR A 73 -6.46 6.02 -37.19
C THR A 73 -7.48 6.49 -36.15
N THR A 74 -8.11 5.59 -35.37
CA THR A 74 -9.07 6.03 -34.35
C THR A 74 -9.04 5.20 -33.06
N ARG A 75 -8.07 5.47 -32.19
CA ARG A 75 -8.28 5.65 -30.74
C ARG A 75 -6.99 6.07 -30.04
N PHE A 76 -7.06 7.20 -29.36
CA PHE A 76 -6.05 7.84 -28.54
C PHE A 76 -4.97 6.89 -27.97
N ASN A 77 -3.72 7.18 -28.38
CA ASN A 77 -2.45 6.80 -27.75
C ASN A 77 -1.80 5.46 -28.14
N CYS A 78 -1.44 5.31 -29.42
CA CYS A 78 -0.36 4.43 -29.88
C CYS A 78 0.85 5.27 -30.31
N GLY A 79 1.89 5.30 -29.48
CA GLY A 79 3.27 5.54 -29.90
C GLY A 79 4.06 4.22 -29.94
N PRO A 80 5.24 4.15 -30.58
CA PRO A 80 5.98 2.90 -30.82
C PRO A 80 6.78 2.45 -29.58
N VAL A 81 6.10 2.35 -28.43
CA VAL A 81 6.53 1.67 -27.20
C VAL A 81 5.28 1.02 -26.63
N LEU A 82 4.80 -0.04 -27.31
CA LEU A 82 3.67 -0.81 -26.81
C LEU A 82 4.18 -1.67 -25.65
N ILE A 83 4.28 -1.10 -24.45
CA ILE A 83 4.14 -1.87 -23.22
C ILE A 83 2.65 -1.76 -22.89
N ASP A 84 1.95 -2.90 -22.85
CA ASP A 84 0.53 -2.94 -22.49
C ASP A 84 0.30 -2.10 -21.23
N HIS A 85 -0.62 -1.13 -21.22
CA HIS A 85 -0.83 -0.21 -20.09
C HIS A 85 -1.02 -0.98 -18.76
N GLY A 86 -1.64 -2.17 -18.83
CA GLY A 86 -1.78 -3.07 -17.70
C GLY A 86 -0.46 -3.71 -17.24
N SER A 87 0.56 -3.85 -18.09
CA SER A 87 1.89 -4.35 -17.72
C SER A 87 2.71 -3.30 -16.97
N VAL A 88 2.62 -2.03 -17.36
CA VAL A 88 3.26 -0.91 -16.64
C VAL A 88 2.67 -0.78 -15.23
N CYS A 89 1.35 -0.83 -15.08
CA CYS A 89 0.68 -0.76 -13.78
C CYS A 89 1.12 -1.89 -12.82
N VAL A 90 1.32 -3.11 -13.33
CA VAL A 90 1.77 -4.25 -12.51
C VAL A 90 3.20 -4.07 -12.03
N VAL A 91 4.10 -3.62 -12.89
CA VAL A 91 5.49 -3.38 -12.52
C VAL A 91 5.57 -2.27 -11.48
N ILE A 92 4.81 -1.18 -11.67
CA ILE A 92 4.73 -0.09 -10.67
C ILE A 92 4.17 -0.60 -9.34
N ALA A 93 3.09 -1.38 -9.36
CA ALA A 93 2.52 -1.98 -8.15
C ALA A 93 3.53 -2.88 -7.42
N PHE A 94 4.29 -3.68 -8.16
CA PHE A 94 5.32 -4.56 -7.59
C PHE A 94 6.48 -3.77 -6.97
N VAL A 95 6.96 -2.72 -7.64
CA VAL A 95 8.02 -1.85 -7.08
C VAL A 95 7.56 -1.16 -5.80
N LEU A 96 6.32 -0.65 -5.78
CA LEU A 96 5.73 -0.07 -4.57
C LEU A 96 5.56 -1.10 -3.46
N ALA A 97 5.16 -2.33 -3.79
CA ALA A 97 5.03 -3.44 -2.84
C ALA A 97 6.38 -3.85 -2.25
N ALA A 98 7.44 -3.93 -3.07
CA ALA A 98 8.79 -4.20 -2.62
C ALA A 98 9.29 -3.09 -1.68
N GLY A 99 9.02 -1.82 -2.01
CA GLY A 99 9.29 -0.67 -1.14
C GLY A 99 8.54 -0.75 0.19
N TYR A 100 7.25 -1.09 0.15
CA TYR A 100 6.42 -1.28 1.35
C TYR A 100 6.98 -2.39 2.25
N THR A 101 7.35 -3.53 1.68
CA THR A 101 7.95 -4.65 2.43
C THR A 101 9.31 -4.26 3.00
N GLY A 102 10.15 -3.53 2.26
CA GLY A 102 11.44 -3.04 2.74
C GLY A 102 11.31 -2.09 3.93
N ILE A 103 10.34 -1.16 3.87
CA ILE A 103 10.03 -0.26 4.99
C ILE A 103 9.48 -1.06 6.17
N SER A 104 8.57 -2.01 5.92
CA SER A 104 7.99 -2.89 6.95
C SER A 104 9.06 -3.72 7.68
N CYS A 105 10.09 -4.18 6.97
CA CYS A 105 11.23 -4.87 7.58
C CYS A 105 12.03 -3.96 8.53
N SER A 106 12.03 -2.63 8.34
CA SER A 106 12.75 -1.68 9.19
C SER A 106 12.02 -1.29 10.49
N LEU A 107 10.82 -1.86 10.73
CA LEU A 107 9.98 -1.62 11.91
C LEU A 107 10.27 -2.64 13.04
N ASP A 108 11.52 -3.11 13.17
CA ASP A 108 11.85 -4.28 14.01
C ASP A 108 11.46 -4.17 15.49
N LYS A 109 11.31 -2.95 16.00
CA LYS A 109 11.06 -2.70 17.42
C LYS A 109 9.59 -2.87 17.83
N VAL A 110 8.64 -2.86 16.88
CA VAL A 110 7.18 -2.81 17.16
C VAL A 110 6.45 -4.09 16.73
N THR A 111 7.15 -5.05 16.11
CA THR A 111 6.61 -6.39 15.75
C THR A 111 6.62 -7.37 16.93
N ARG A 112 6.34 -6.83 18.12
CA ARG A 112 6.11 -7.57 19.38
C ARG A 112 4.63 -7.50 19.69
N HIS A 113 4.16 -8.29 20.64
CA HIS A 113 2.77 -8.15 21.09
C HIS A 113 2.54 -6.75 21.64
N ALA A 114 1.36 -6.19 21.39
CA ALA A 114 1.02 -4.84 21.82
C ALA A 114 1.17 -4.67 23.34
N TRP A 115 0.89 -5.72 24.12
CA TRP A 115 1.07 -5.70 25.58
C TRP A 115 2.52 -5.79 26.05
N ASP A 116 3.47 -6.21 25.20
CA ASP A 116 4.91 -6.26 25.53
C ASP A 116 5.69 -5.05 24.97
N THR A 117 4.98 -4.10 24.35
CA THR A 117 5.58 -2.92 23.72
C THR A 117 5.31 -1.69 24.61
N PRO A 118 6.35 -1.04 25.17
CA PRO A 118 6.16 0.12 26.02
C PRO A 118 5.75 1.34 25.20
N LEU A 119 4.94 2.21 25.80
CA LEU A 119 4.40 3.41 25.15
C LEU A 119 5.49 4.39 24.71
N SER A 120 6.65 4.38 25.37
CA SER A 120 7.83 5.17 25.01
C SER A 120 8.39 4.88 23.61
N PHE A 121 8.05 3.74 22.98
CA PHE A 121 8.47 3.46 21.60
C PHE A 121 7.60 4.14 20.54
N LEU A 122 6.47 4.75 20.91
CA LEU A 122 5.67 5.62 20.05
C LEU A 122 6.29 7.02 19.90
N ASP A 123 7.55 7.05 19.47
CA ASP A 123 8.26 8.30 19.23
C ASP A 123 7.94 8.88 17.84
N ALA A 124 8.32 10.14 17.60
CA ALA A 124 8.17 10.83 16.32
C ALA A 124 8.80 10.06 15.15
N ALA A 125 9.86 9.29 15.40
CA ALA A 125 10.47 8.41 14.40
C ALA A 125 9.55 7.26 13.96
N TYR A 126 8.78 6.69 14.88
CA TYR A 126 7.81 5.63 14.58
C TYR A 126 6.62 6.16 13.77
N LEU A 127 6.07 7.31 14.17
CA LEU A 127 5.00 7.98 13.41
C LEU A 127 5.43 8.35 11.98
N LYS A 128 6.68 8.82 11.81
CA LYS A 128 7.24 9.07 10.47
C LYS A 128 7.29 7.79 9.62
N LYS A 129 7.71 6.66 10.20
CA LYS A 129 7.74 5.38 9.48
C LYS A 129 6.35 4.91 9.10
N LEU A 130 5.38 4.96 10.02
CA LEU A 130 3.98 4.63 9.74
C LEU A 130 3.41 5.50 8.62
N PHE A 131 3.68 6.80 8.64
CA PHE A 131 3.23 7.72 7.60
C PHE A 131 3.76 7.33 6.22
N VAL A 132 5.06 7.03 6.13
CA VAL A 132 5.64 6.56 4.86
C VAL A 132 4.97 5.25 4.44
N THR A 133 4.79 4.29 5.34
CA THR A 133 4.11 3.02 5.05
C THR A 133 2.70 3.22 4.49
N SER A 134 1.89 4.12 5.07
CA SER A 134 0.56 4.47 4.56
C SER A 134 0.60 5.15 3.19
N LEU A 135 1.63 5.98 2.92
CA LEU A 135 1.82 6.65 1.64
C LEU A 135 2.09 5.64 0.50
N PHE A 136 2.77 4.54 0.78
CA PHE A 136 3.01 3.47 -0.19
C PHE A 136 1.79 2.55 -0.37
N TYR A 137 1.05 2.27 0.71
CA TYR A 137 -0.08 1.33 0.69
C TYR A 137 -1.21 1.76 -0.26
N GLY A 138 -1.61 3.04 -0.23
CA GLY A 138 -2.70 3.55 -1.07
C GLY A 138 -2.44 3.39 -2.58
N PRO A 139 -1.36 3.97 -3.13
CA PRO A 139 -0.98 3.82 -4.53
C PRO A 139 -0.74 2.36 -4.92
N MET A 140 -0.12 1.56 -4.04
CA MET A 140 0.10 0.12 -4.28
C MET A 140 -1.24 -0.60 -4.56
N LEU A 141 -2.26 -0.40 -3.72
CA LEU A 141 -3.57 -1.01 -3.92
C LEU A 141 -4.29 -0.48 -5.17
N PHE A 142 -4.19 0.82 -5.44
CA PHE A 142 -4.77 1.42 -6.65
C PHE A 142 -4.22 0.76 -7.92
N PHE A 143 -2.90 0.67 -8.05
CA PHE A 143 -2.26 0.08 -9.23
C PHE A 143 -2.50 -1.44 -9.32
N ALA A 144 -2.54 -2.14 -8.19
CA ALA A 144 -2.90 -3.57 -8.17
C ALA A 144 -4.33 -3.80 -8.68
N LYS A 145 -5.31 -3.02 -8.19
CA LYS A 145 -6.71 -3.11 -8.65
C LYS A 145 -6.84 -2.70 -10.13
N ALA A 146 -6.14 -1.65 -10.56
CA ALA A 146 -6.18 -1.18 -11.95
C ALA A 146 -5.65 -2.23 -12.93
N SER A 147 -4.62 -2.99 -12.55
CA SER A 147 -4.13 -4.13 -13.33
C SER A 147 -5.18 -5.22 -13.52
N ILE A 148 -5.86 -5.61 -12.44
CA ILE A 148 -6.89 -6.65 -12.47
C ILE A 148 -8.06 -6.20 -13.35
N LEU A 149 -8.46 -4.93 -13.21
CA LEU A 149 -9.51 -4.35 -14.04
C LEU A 149 -9.14 -4.39 -15.53
N PHE A 150 -7.89 -4.09 -15.87
CA PHE A 150 -7.41 -4.17 -17.25
C PHE A 150 -7.42 -5.59 -17.80
N LEU A 151 -7.03 -6.60 -16.99
CA LEU A 151 -7.15 -8.02 -17.36
C LEU A 151 -8.60 -8.41 -17.64
N TYR A 152 -9.52 -7.94 -16.80
CA TYR A 152 -10.95 -8.18 -16.99
C TYR A 152 -11.47 -7.54 -18.29
N TYR A 153 -11.13 -6.28 -18.55
CA TYR A 153 -11.49 -5.60 -19.80
C TYR A 153 -10.99 -6.33 -21.04
N ARG A 154 -9.77 -6.90 -20.97
CA ARG A 154 -9.20 -7.67 -22.08
C ARG A 154 -9.87 -9.03 -22.25
N ALA A 155 -10.22 -9.72 -21.15
CA ALA A 155 -10.85 -11.03 -21.18
C ALA A 155 -12.26 -10.99 -21.79
N PHE A 156 -13.03 -9.94 -21.51
CA PHE A 156 -14.41 -9.77 -21.96
C PHE A 156 -14.56 -8.80 -23.15
N HIS A 157 -13.52 -8.68 -23.99
CA HIS A 157 -13.52 -7.79 -25.15
C HIS A 157 -14.74 -7.94 -26.10
N PRO A 158 -15.31 -9.14 -26.36
CA PRO A 158 -16.41 -9.26 -27.33
C PRO A 158 -17.81 -8.87 -26.80
N GLU A 159 -18.11 -8.97 -25.49
CA GLU A 159 -19.49 -8.83 -24.98
C GLU A 159 -19.67 -7.61 -24.06
N ARG A 160 -20.14 -6.49 -24.62
CA ARG A 160 -20.33 -5.21 -23.89
C ARG A 160 -21.36 -5.28 -22.77
N TRP A 161 -22.33 -6.18 -22.86
CA TRP A 161 -23.42 -6.31 -21.89
C TRP A 161 -22.94 -6.94 -20.57
N LEU A 162 -22.09 -7.97 -20.66
CA LEU A 162 -21.50 -8.65 -19.50
C LEU A 162 -20.60 -7.72 -18.68
N ARG A 163 -20.03 -6.70 -19.34
CA ARG A 163 -19.15 -5.68 -18.75
C ARG A 163 -19.86 -4.71 -17.80
N ILE A 164 -21.14 -4.44 -18.05
CA ILE A 164 -21.98 -3.53 -17.26
C ILE A 164 -22.83 -4.33 -16.26
N ALA A 165 -23.22 -5.55 -16.62
CA ALA A 165 -24.01 -6.45 -15.78
C ALA A 165 -23.25 -7.01 -14.56
N THR A 166 -21.93 -6.78 -14.46
CA THR A 166 -21.13 -7.20 -13.30
C THR A 166 -21.05 -6.04 -12.29
N PRO A 167 -21.94 -5.94 -11.28
CA PRO A 167 -21.95 -4.84 -10.31
C PRO A 167 -20.60 -4.67 -9.58
N GLY A 168 -19.82 -5.75 -9.45
CA GLY A 168 -18.48 -5.72 -8.86
C GLY A 168 -17.49 -4.77 -9.57
N LEU A 169 -17.69 -4.50 -10.87
CA LEU A 169 -16.79 -3.62 -11.62
C LEU A 169 -17.07 -2.13 -11.35
N VAL A 170 -18.35 -1.79 -11.21
CA VAL A 170 -18.79 -0.45 -10.76
C VAL A 170 -18.31 -0.24 -9.32
N GLN A 171 -18.46 -1.24 -8.47
CA GLN A 171 -17.99 -1.18 -7.08
C GLN A 171 -16.46 -1.07 -6.99
N ALA A 172 -15.71 -1.78 -7.83
CA ALA A 172 -14.26 -1.64 -7.89
C ALA A 172 -13.83 -0.23 -8.32
N GLY A 173 -14.49 0.34 -9.34
CA GLY A 173 -14.24 1.72 -9.77
C GLY A 173 -14.58 2.75 -8.69
N MET A 174 -15.71 2.58 -7.99
CA MET A 174 -16.08 3.45 -6.86
C MET A 174 -15.09 3.36 -5.71
N ASN A 175 -14.62 2.14 -5.37
CA ASN A 175 -13.60 1.95 -4.33
C ASN A 175 -12.25 2.57 -4.73
N MET A 176 -11.86 2.49 -6.00
CA MET A 176 -10.66 3.21 -6.49
C MET A 176 -10.81 4.73 -6.36
N ALA A 177 -11.98 5.27 -6.70
CA ALA A 177 -12.26 6.69 -6.56
C ALA A 177 -12.25 7.12 -5.09
N ALA A 178 -12.76 6.29 -4.18
CA ALA A 178 -12.69 6.51 -2.74
C ALA A 178 -11.23 6.51 -2.25
N ASP A 179 -10.41 5.53 -2.66
CA ASP A 179 -8.98 5.46 -2.32
C ASP A 179 -8.24 6.75 -2.77
N VAL A 180 -8.50 7.22 -4.00
CA VAL A 180 -7.92 8.46 -4.55
C VAL A 180 -8.42 9.70 -3.81
N THR A 181 -9.71 9.76 -3.49
CA THR A 181 -10.31 10.90 -2.78
C THR A 181 -9.76 10.99 -1.37
N ILE A 182 -9.63 9.88 -0.65
CA ILE A 182 -9.05 9.82 0.70
C ILE A 182 -7.59 10.27 0.68
N PHE A 183 -6.82 9.88 -0.34
CA PHE A 183 -5.44 10.33 -0.51
C PHE A 183 -5.34 11.82 -0.83
N LEU A 184 -6.25 12.34 -1.65
CA LEU A 184 -6.31 13.74 -2.03
C LEU A 184 -6.88 14.63 -0.92
N LEU A 185 -7.78 14.14 -0.07
CA LEU A 185 -8.47 14.92 0.97
C LEU A 185 -7.56 15.67 1.96
N PRO A 186 -6.43 15.11 2.45
CA PRO A 186 -5.52 15.86 3.33
C PRO A 186 -4.74 16.95 2.58
N LEU A 187 -4.45 16.81 1.28
CA LEU A 187 -3.59 17.72 0.52
C LEU A 187 -4.14 19.16 0.33
N PRO A 188 -5.42 19.41 -0.01
CA PRO A 188 -5.96 20.76 -0.17
C PRO A 188 -6.13 21.48 1.18
N ILE A 189 -6.44 20.75 2.25
CA ILE A 189 -6.52 21.29 3.62
C ILE A 189 -5.13 21.76 4.07
N ILE A 190 -4.12 20.95 3.79
CA ILE A 190 -2.70 21.24 4.03
C ILE A 190 -2.22 22.41 3.15
N ALA A 191 -2.61 22.48 1.88
CA ALA A 191 -2.19 23.54 0.96
C ALA A 191 -2.70 24.94 1.39
N LYS A 192 -3.88 25.02 2.00
CA LYS A 192 -4.44 26.31 2.50
C LYS A 192 -3.91 26.74 3.88
N LEU A 193 -3.11 25.92 4.55
CA LEU A 193 -2.63 26.21 5.90
C LEU A 193 -1.18 26.75 5.87
N HIS A 194 -1.02 28.05 6.14
CA HIS A 194 0.25 28.79 6.22
C HIS A 194 1.08 28.41 7.48
N ILE A 195 1.41 27.13 7.64
CA ILE A 195 2.16 26.61 8.80
C ILE A 195 3.51 26.03 8.36
N PRO A 196 4.59 26.19 9.14
CA PRO A 196 5.92 25.64 8.85
C PRO A 196 5.90 24.11 8.63
N MET A 197 6.69 23.61 7.67
CA MET A 197 6.61 22.25 7.11
C MET A 197 6.66 21.10 8.14
N GLY A 198 7.31 21.30 9.29
CA GLY A 198 7.36 20.29 10.36
C GLY A 198 5.99 19.99 11.00
N LYS A 199 5.18 21.01 11.27
CA LYS A 199 3.82 20.85 11.86
C LYS A 199 2.81 20.35 10.83
N LYS A 200 3.07 20.66 9.57
CA LYS A 200 2.27 20.24 8.40
C LYS A 200 2.33 18.72 8.20
N ILE A 201 3.52 18.14 8.35
CA ILE A 201 3.74 16.68 8.28
C ILE A 201 3.14 15.97 9.50
N ALA A 202 3.24 16.56 10.70
CA ALA A 202 2.61 16.00 11.90
C ALA A 202 1.07 16.00 11.82
N LEU A 203 0.46 17.07 11.32
CA LEU A 203 -0.99 17.15 11.10
C LEU A 203 -1.45 16.16 10.03
N ALA A 204 -0.70 16.04 8.92
CA ALA A 204 -0.92 15.00 7.91
C ALA A 204 -0.83 13.59 8.51
N GLY A 205 0.11 13.37 9.42
CA GLY A 205 0.30 12.11 10.14
C GLY A 205 -0.94 11.70 10.96
N VAL A 206 -1.54 12.65 11.70
CA VAL A 206 -2.76 12.40 12.48
C VAL A 206 -3.97 12.05 11.59
N PHE A 207 -4.11 12.72 10.44
CA PHE A 207 -5.17 12.40 9.48
C PHE A 207 -4.93 11.07 8.76
N ALA A 208 -3.69 10.70 8.46
CA ALA A 208 -3.36 9.42 7.85
C ALA A 208 -3.56 8.23 8.82
N THR A 209 -3.31 8.41 10.12
CA THR A 209 -3.59 7.38 11.13
C THR A 209 -5.08 7.15 11.37
N GLY A 210 -5.96 8.11 11.05
CA GLY A 210 -7.42 7.94 11.14
C GLY A 210 -8.05 7.19 9.96
N VAL A 211 -7.26 6.81 8.94
CA VAL A 211 -7.70 6.08 7.74
C VAL A 211 -7.46 4.57 7.85
N LEU A 212 -6.64 4.12 8.81
CA LEU A 212 -6.36 2.70 9.04
C LEU A 212 -7.49 2.02 9.81
#